data_AF-A0A0C9ZDP9-F1
#
_entry.id   AF-A0A0C9ZDP9-F1
#
_cell.length_a   1.000
_cell.length_b   1.000
_cell.length_c   1.000
_cell.angle_alpha   90.00
_cell.angle_beta   90.00
_cell.angle_gamma   90.00
#
_symmetry.space_group_name_H-M   'P 1'
#
loop_
_entity.id
_entity.type
_entity.pdbx_description
1 polymer ?
#
loop_
_entity_poly.entity_id
_entity_poly.type
_entity_poly.pdbx_seq_one_letter_code
_entity_poly.pdbx_strand_id
1 'polypeptide(L)'
;ELILQRWQERFMQLRVELKIGHFTMDNATNNDTAMAVFMRILQEEHEFDIDPVAHHIHCFPHIINICVQHLINSYKCADFSGLLRTWGNPPRVLHKKEYITAAIDLWVRMPWNINLVPEKLEQMHWEVLQDLEFALQAPAAAHHTMTSEHIPLLSGALPAYETFLEQWKRLNTSSANPQFGPLLKEGLAHGERYHKHMRANKAYIFTMFAHPSIRFSWVEHKWCNEISSIKASILELVS
;
A
#
# COMPACT_ATOMS: atom_id res chain seq x y z
N GLU A 1 2.26 -30.20 17.81
CA GLU A 1 0.89 -30.53 18.28
C GLU A 1 0.29 -29.45 19.17
N LEU A 2 0.91 -29.05 20.28
CA LEU A 2 0.31 -28.11 21.26
C LEU A 2 -0.13 -26.75 20.68
N ILE A 3 0.64 -26.20 19.73
CA ILE A 3 0.32 -24.91 19.08
C ILE A 3 -0.92 -25.03 18.20
N LEU A 4 -1.00 -26.09 17.39
CA LEU A 4 -2.13 -26.35 16.50
C LEU A 4 -3.41 -26.57 17.30
N GLN A 5 -3.32 -27.31 18.41
CA GLN A 5 -4.44 -27.58 19.30
C GLN A 5 -4.96 -26.31 19.98
N ARG A 6 -4.06 -25.44 20.46
CA ARG A 6 -4.45 -24.13 21.02
C ARG A 6 -5.08 -23.20 19.98
N TRP A 7 -4.60 -23.21 18.75
CA TRP A 7 -5.23 -22.48 17.66
C TRP A 7 -6.63 -23.01 17.38
N GLN A 8 -6.79 -24.33 17.34
CA GLN A 8 -8.08 -24.99 17.10
C GLN A 8 -9.11 -24.63 18.20
N GLU A 9 -8.72 -24.67 19.48
CA GLU A 9 -9.56 -24.25 20.61
C GLU A 9 -9.94 -22.77 20.53
N ARG A 10 -8.97 -21.88 20.24
CA ARG A 10 -9.22 -20.44 20.07
C ARG A 10 -10.17 -20.17 18.90
N PHE A 11 -10.03 -20.90 17.80
CA PHE A 11 -10.91 -20.78 16.64
C PHE A 11 -12.32 -21.29 16.92
N MET A 12 -12.49 -22.34 17.73
CA MET A 12 -13.82 -22.78 18.16
C MET A 12 -14.54 -21.76 19.06
N GLN A 13 -13.79 -20.99 19.85
CA GLN A 13 -14.33 -19.86 20.60
C GLN A 13 -14.72 -18.69 19.68
N LEU A 14 -13.82 -18.32 18.77
CA LEU A 14 -14.08 -17.30 17.75
C LEU A 14 -15.25 -17.70 16.84
N ARG A 15 -15.46 -18.99 16.57
CA ARG A 15 -16.56 -19.56 15.77
C ARG A 15 -17.96 -19.27 16.35
N VAL A 16 -18.10 -19.18 17.67
CA VAL A 16 -19.37 -18.83 18.32
C VAL A 16 -19.60 -17.31 18.29
N GLU A 17 -18.52 -16.54 18.33
CA GLU A 17 -18.54 -15.06 18.30
C GLU A 17 -18.59 -14.49 16.87
N LEU A 18 -18.13 -15.24 15.87
CA LEU A 18 -17.94 -14.82 14.47
C LEU A 18 -18.52 -15.88 13.52
N LYS A 19 -19.82 -15.79 13.23
CA LYS A 19 -20.40 -16.46 12.06
C LYS A 19 -19.89 -15.89 10.71
N ILE A 20 -19.12 -14.81 10.72
CA ILE A 20 -18.72 -14.00 9.55
C ILE A 20 -17.35 -13.33 9.83
N GLY A 21 -16.27 -14.11 9.90
CA GLY A 21 -14.92 -13.58 10.12
C GLY A 21 -14.16 -13.39 8.81
N HIS A 22 -13.43 -12.28 8.66
CA HIS A 22 -12.43 -12.12 7.59
C HIS A 22 -11.04 -12.39 8.17
N PHE A 23 -10.15 -12.96 7.35
CA PHE A 23 -8.78 -13.30 7.74
C PHE A 23 -7.81 -12.34 7.06
N THR A 24 -7.02 -11.62 7.86
CA THR A 24 -5.94 -10.79 7.33
C THR A 24 -4.63 -11.56 7.35
N MET A 25 -4.00 -11.74 6.20
CA MET A 25 -2.72 -12.43 6.07
C MET A 25 -1.75 -11.62 5.20
N ASP A 26 -0.46 -11.92 5.26
CA ASP A 26 0.49 -11.35 4.32
C ASP A 26 0.18 -11.80 2.87
N ASN A 27 0.71 -11.10 1.88
CA ASN A 27 0.27 -11.29 0.50
C ASN A 27 1.10 -12.34 -0.25
N ALA A 28 1.74 -13.26 0.47
CA ALA A 28 2.44 -14.38 -0.14
C ALA A 28 1.42 -15.36 -0.76
N THR A 29 1.73 -15.87 -1.95
CA THR A 29 0.82 -16.74 -2.72
C THR A 29 0.49 -18.06 -2.01
N ASN A 30 1.32 -18.50 -1.08
CA ASN A 30 1.02 -19.67 -0.26
C ASN A 30 -0.15 -19.41 0.72
N ASN A 31 -0.43 -18.16 1.09
CA ASN A 31 -1.59 -17.81 1.93
C ASN A 31 -2.90 -17.95 1.16
N ASP A 32 -2.92 -17.69 -0.15
CA ASP A 32 -4.10 -17.98 -0.98
C ASP A 32 -4.40 -19.49 -0.97
N THR A 33 -3.36 -20.31 -1.09
CA THR A 33 -3.48 -21.77 -1.01
C THR A 33 -3.90 -22.22 0.38
N ALA A 34 -3.32 -21.63 1.44
CA ALA A 34 -3.69 -21.91 2.82
C ALA A 34 -5.16 -21.58 3.08
N MET A 35 -5.66 -20.43 2.58
CA MET A 35 -7.06 -20.04 2.68
C MET A 35 -7.99 -21.03 1.97
N ALA A 36 -7.64 -21.47 0.76
CA ALA A 36 -8.44 -22.46 0.03
C ALA A 36 -8.52 -23.80 0.78
N VAL A 37 -7.40 -24.29 1.31
CA VAL A 37 -7.36 -25.53 2.11
C VAL A 37 -8.13 -25.37 3.41
N PHE A 38 -7.94 -24.24 4.09
CA PHE A 38 -8.61 -23.94 5.35
C PHE A 38 -10.14 -23.88 5.18
N MET A 39 -10.64 -23.19 4.15
CA MET A 39 -12.08 -23.12 3.88
C MET A 39 -12.65 -24.48 3.48
N ARG A 40 -11.91 -25.30 2.72
CA ARG A 40 -12.34 -26.67 2.41
C ARG A 40 -12.52 -27.51 3.67
N ILE A 41 -11.57 -27.45 4.61
CA ILE A 41 -11.67 -28.17 5.89
C ILE A 41 -12.90 -27.69 6.68
N LEU A 42 -13.13 -26.37 6.73
CA LEU A 42 -14.32 -25.82 7.41
C LEU A 42 -15.64 -26.25 6.77
N GLN A 43 -15.67 -26.37 5.44
CA GLN A 43 -16.83 -26.88 4.71
C GLN A 43 -17.08 -28.35 5.02
N GLU A 44 -16.05 -29.18 4.98
CA GLU A 44 -16.12 -30.64 5.21
C GLU A 44 -16.49 -30.98 6.65
N GLU A 45 -15.88 -30.31 7.63
CA GLU A 45 -16.04 -30.66 9.04
C GLU A 45 -17.24 -29.96 9.71
N HIS A 46 -17.65 -28.81 9.17
CA HIS A 46 -18.54 -27.88 9.88
C HIS A 46 -19.64 -27.23 9.01
N GLU A 47 -19.84 -27.68 7.77
CA GLU A 47 -20.91 -27.24 6.85
C GLU A 47 -20.92 -25.73 6.55
N PHE A 48 -19.76 -25.08 6.60
CA PHE A 48 -19.62 -23.67 6.21
C PHE A 48 -19.24 -23.55 4.73
N ASP A 49 -20.14 -22.98 3.92
CA ASP A 49 -19.85 -22.62 2.52
C ASP A 49 -19.33 -21.18 2.46
N ILE A 50 -18.01 -21.02 2.54
CA ILE A 50 -17.32 -19.74 2.62
C ILE A 50 -16.37 -19.60 1.44
N ASP A 51 -16.53 -18.54 0.66
CA ASP A 51 -15.58 -18.21 -0.40
C ASP A 51 -14.22 -17.79 0.21
N PRO A 52 -13.12 -18.54 -0.03
CA PRO A 52 -11.80 -18.22 0.50
C PRO A 52 -11.27 -16.87 0.01
N VAL A 53 -11.69 -16.40 -1.18
CA VAL A 53 -11.25 -15.13 -1.75
C VAL A 53 -11.98 -13.96 -1.08
N ALA A 54 -13.30 -14.03 -0.95
CA ALA A 54 -14.09 -12.98 -0.29
C ALA A 54 -13.69 -12.78 1.18
N HIS A 55 -13.21 -13.83 1.86
CA HIS A 55 -12.87 -13.78 3.29
C HIS A 55 -11.37 -13.55 3.53
N HIS A 56 -10.54 -13.46 2.48
CA HIS A 56 -9.13 -13.10 2.59
C HIS A 56 -8.93 -11.59 2.42
N ILE A 57 -8.46 -10.95 3.50
CA ILE A 57 -8.05 -9.55 3.52
C ILE A 57 -6.54 -9.48 3.36
N HIS A 58 -6.08 -8.83 2.30
CA HIS A 58 -4.67 -8.64 2.06
C HIS A 58 -4.08 -7.64 3.04
N CYS A 59 -2.92 -7.95 3.63
CA CYS A 59 -2.25 -7.10 4.59
C CYS A 59 -1.83 -5.76 3.95
N PHE A 60 -2.47 -4.66 4.37
CA PHE A 60 -2.26 -3.33 3.79
C PHE A 60 -0.79 -2.86 3.84
N PRO A 61 -0.08 -2.90 5.00
CA PRO A 61 1.35 -2.58 5.04
C PRO A 61 2.18 -3.40 4.06
N HIS A 62 1.84 -4.68 3.90
CA HIS A 62 2.54 -5.57 2.98
C HIS A 62 2.30 -5.17 1.52
N ILE A 63 1.09 -4.76 1.15
CA ILE A 63 0.80 -4.22 -0.20
C ILE A 63 1.66 -2.99 -0.48
N ILE A 64 1.71 -2.03 0.46
CA ILE A 64 2.50 -0.81 0.32
C ILE A 64 3.99 -1.16 0.16
N ASN A 65 4.50 -2.06 0.99
CA ASN A 65 5.89 -2.53 0.89
C ASN A 65 6.18 -3.19 -0.46
N ILE A 66 5.29 -4.03 -1.01
CA ILE A 66 5.45 -4.61 -2.36
C ILE A 66 5.58 -3.48 -3.39
N CYS A 67 4.67 -2.51 -3.39
CA CYS A 67 4.70 -1.40 -4.34
C CYS A 67 6.03 -0.63 -4.27
N VAL A 68 6.52 -0.36 -3.06
CA VAL A 68 7.80 0.31 -2.82
C VAL A 68 9.00 -0.53 -3.28
N GLN A 69 9.00 -1.84 -3.03
CA GLN A 69 10.07 -2.73 -3.51
C GLN A 69 10.16 -2.75 -5.03
N HIS A 70 9.01 -2.79 -5.72
CA HIS A 70 8.98 -2.71 -7.19
C HIS A 70 9.46 -1.36 -7.70
N LEU A 71 9.12 -0.26 -7.04
CA LEU A 71 9.69 1.06 -7.33
C LEU A 71 11.22 1.07 -7.19
N ILE A 72 11.75 0.59 -6.06
CA ILE A 72 13.20 0.58 -5.79
C ILE A 72 13.94 -0.34 -6.77
N ASN A 73 13.37 -1.48 -7.10
CA ASN A 73 13.98 -2.40 -8.07
C ASN A 73 13.94 -1.83 -9.49
N SER A 74 12.86 -1.15 -9.86
CA SER A 74 12.77 -0.44 -11.15
C SER A 74 13.81 0.65 -11.23
N TYR A 75 14.02 1.39 -10.13
CA TYR A 75 15.08 2.38 -10.05
C TYR A 75 16.46 1.79 -10.38
N LYS A 76 16.81 0.64 -9.78
CA LYS A 76 18.12 0.00 -9.99
C LYS A 76 18.36 -0.43 -11.44
N CYS A 77 17.30 -0.73 -12.18
CA CYS A 77 17.36 -1.24 -13.54
C CYS A 77 16.97 -0.19 -14.60
N ALA A 78 16.58 1.02 -14.20
CA ALA A 78 16.11 2.05 -15.10
C ALA A 78 17.29 2.71 -15.85
N ASP A 79 17.09 2.91 -17.16
CA ASP A 79 18.00 3.71 -17.97
C ASP A 79 17.63 5.19 -17.86
N PHE A 80 18.49 5.95 -17.17
CA PHE A 80 18.33 7.39 -17.00
C PHE A 80 19.14 8.22 -18.01
N SER A 81 19.79 7.59 -18.99
CA SER A 81 20.64 8.28 -19.97
C SER A 81 19.89 9.38 -20.75
N GLY A 82 18.61 9.16 -21.06
CA GLY A 82 17.73 10.15 -21.70
C GLY A 82 17.21 11.26 -20.77
N LEU A 83 17.33 11.08 -19.45
CA LEU A 83 16.83 11.98 -18.41
C LEU A 83 17.93 12.83 -17.76
N LEU A 84 19.20 12.61 -18.14
CA LEU A 84 20.35 13.38 -17.62
C LEU A 84 20.15 14.90 -17.77
N ARG A 85 19.46 15.34 -18.84
CA ARG A 85 19.13 16.76 -19.07
C ARG A 85 18.03 17.31 -18.17
N THR A 86 17.16 16.46 -17.65
CA THR A 86 16.09 16.85 -16.70
C THR A 86 16.63 17.06 -15.29
N TRP A 87 17.68 16.35 -14.92
CA TRP A 87 18.34 16.49 -13.62
C TRP A 87 19.17 17.77 -13.47
N GLY A 88 19.48 18.47 -14.57
CA GLY A 88 20.10 19.81 -14.53
C GLY A 88 19.14 21.00 -14.38
N ASN A 89 17.83 20.78 -14.42
CA ASN A 89 16.80 21.82 -14.22
C ASN A 89 15.86 21.38 -13.09
N PRO A 90 16.06 21.82 -11.85
CA PRO A 90 15.34 21.27 -10.72
C PRO A 90 13.83 21.52 -10.87
N PRO A 91 12.97 20.51 -10.68
CA PRO A 91 11.57 20.77 -10.45
C PRO A 91 11.42 21.64 -9.19
N ARG A 92 10.64 22.72 -9.33
CA ARG A 92 10.57 23.90 -8.44
C ARG A 92 9.99 23.67 -7.03
N VAL A 93 9.95 22.44 -6.50
CA VAL A 93 9.19 22.16 -5.26
C VAL A 93 10.04 21.69 -4.10
N LEU A 94 11.33 21.43 -4.30
CA LEU A 94 12.23 21.08 -3.21
C LEU A 94 13.39 22.07 -3.20
N HIS A 95 13.77 22.55 -2.01
CA HIS A 95 15.01 23.30 -1.78
C HIS A 95 16.23 22.38 -2.00
N LYS A 96 16.33 21.78 -3.20
CA LYS A 96 17.20 20.64 -3.55
C LYS A 96 18.65 20.95 -3.21
N LYS A 97 19.11 22.16 -3.56
CA LYS A 97 20.48 22.64 -3.31
C LYS A 97 20.78 22.79 -1.82
N GLU A 98 19.82 23.28 -1.03
CA GLU A 98 20.00 23.54 0.40
C GLU A 98 20.05 22.23 1.20
N TYR A 99 19.17 21.27 0.88
CA TYR A 99 19.21 19.93 1.48
C TYR A 99 20.52 19.22 1.19
N ILE A 100 20.98 19.22 -0.06
CA ILE A 100 22.22 18.54 -0.46
C ILE A 100 23.42 19.20 0.22
N THR A 101 23.48 20.53 0.21
CA THR A 101 24.57 21.25 0.88
C THR A 101 24.56 20.96 2.38
N ALA A 102 23.40 20.96 3.03
CA ALA A 102 23.29 20.67 4.46
C ALA A 102 23.67 19.22 4.80
N ALA A 103 23.19 18.23 4.04
CA ALA A 103 23.47 16.82 4.28
C ALA A 103 24.96 16.48 4.04
N ILE A 104 25.54 17.01 2.96
CA ILE A 104 26.97 16.83 2.65
C ILE A 104 27.83 17.54 3.69
N ASP A 105 27.54 18.79 4.03
CA ASP A 105 28.35 19.53 5.01
C ASP A 105 28.29 18.89 6.39
N LEU A 106 27.11 18.40 6.82
CA LEU A 106 26.98 17.70 8.10
C LEU A 106 27.79 16.40 8.11
N TRP A 107 27.76 15.64 7.00
CA TRP A 107 28.47 14.37 6.88
C TRP A 107 29.99 14.54 6.79
N VAL A 108 30.48 15.49 5.99
CA VAL A 108 31.92 15.77 5.83
C VAL A 108 32.54 16.32 7.12
N ARG A 109 31.78 17.05 7.93
CA ARG A 109 32.26 17.62 9.20
C ARG A 109 32.38 16.60 10.33
N MET A 110 31.95 15.35 10.14
CA MET A 110 32.08 14.31 11.15
C MET A 110 33.53 13.78 11.23
N PRO A 111 34.17 13.76 12.42
CA PRO A 111 35.57 13.38 12.59
C PRO A 111 35.92 11.96 12.11
N TRP A 112 34.95 11.06 12.04
CA TRP A 112 35.14 9.67 11.60
C TRP A 112 34.94 9.46 10.09
N ASN A 113 34.53 10.48 9.34
CA ASN A 113 34.28 10.37 7.89
C ASN A 113 35.46 10.84 7.00
N ILE A 114 36.62 11.16 7.61
CA ILE A 114 37.81 11.71 6.91
C ILE A 114 38.30 10.78 5.79
N ASN A 115 38.17 9.46 5.96
CA ASN A 115 38.60 8.46 4.97
C ASN A 115 37.53 8.11 3.92
N LEU A 116 36.30 8.63 4.06
CA LEU A 116 35.18 8.35 3.16
C LEU A 116 34.98 9.46 2.11
N VAL A 117 35.80 10.52 2.14
CA VAL A 117 35.78 11.61 1.15
C VAL A 117 35.81 11.13 -0.31
N PRO A 118 36.54 10.04 -0.68
CA PRO A 118 36.48 9.48 -2.04
C PRO A 118 35.14 8.83 -2.40
N GLU A 119 34.38 8.34 -1.40
CA GLU A 119 33.06 7.71 -1.56
C GLU A 119 31.92 8.74 -1.60
N LYS A 120 32.25 10.02 -1.80
CA LYS A 120 31.27 11.10 -1.83
C LYS A 120 30.34 10.92 -3.03
N LEU A 121 29.04 10.84 -2.74
CA LEU A 121 28.00 10.86 -3.75
C LEU A 121 28.09 12.13 -4.60
N GLU A 122 28.21 11.94 -5.91
CA GLU A 122 28.05 13.01 -6.91
C GLU A 122 26.66 13.66 -6.86
N GLN A 123 26.55 14.87 -7.41
CA GLN A 123 25.30 15.65 -7.45
C GLN A 123 24.10 14.84 -7.99
N MET A 124 24.33 14.08 -9.07
CA MET A 124 23.30 13.21 -9.66
C MET A 124 22.77 12.18 -8.66
N HIS A 125 23.65 11.55 -7.86
CA HIS A 125 23.23 10.56 -6.86
C HIS A 125 22.34 11.18 -5.77
N TRP A 126 22.59 12.44 -5.40
CA TRP A 126 21.74 13.15 -4.45
C TRP A 126 20.38 13.53 -5.02
N GLU A 127 20.34 13.97 -6.29
CA GLU A 127 19.08 14.29 -6.98
C GLU A 127 18.19 13.05 -7.10
N VAL A 128 18.80 11.91 -7.36
CA VAL A 128 18.18 10.59 -7.34
C VAL A 128 17.58 10.26 -5.98
N LEU A 129 18.35 10.45 -4.89
CA LEU A 129 17.87 10.15 -3.54
C LEU A 129 16.68 11.03 -3.16
N GLN A 130 16.68 12.29 -3.58
CA GLN A 130 15.54 13.19 -3.37
C GLN A 130 14.32 12.79 -4.18
N ASP A 131 14.49 12.38 -5.44
CA ASP A 131 13.38 11.90 -6.24
C ASP A 131 12.80 10.61 -5.61
N LEU A 132 13.64 9.70 -5.12
CA LEU A 132 13.19 8.53 -4.34
C LEU A 132 12.44 8.95 -3.07
N GLU A 133 12.99 9.85 -2.26
CA GLU A 133 12.34 10.37 -1.05
C GLU A 133 10.95 10.94 -1.38
N PHE A 134 10.86 11.77 -2.42
CA PHE A 134 9.61 12.38 -2.87
C PHE A 134 8.60 11.33 -3.35
N ALA A 135 9.03 10.36 -4.15
CA ALA A 135 8.17 9.25 -4.60
C ALA A 135 7.66 8.41 -3.42
N LEU A 136 8.43 8.29 -2.34
CA LEU A 136 8.09 7.53 -1.14
C LEU A 136 7.15 8.28 -0.19
N GLN A 137 6.93 9.59 -0.36
CA GLN A 137 6.04 10.35 0.53
C GLN A 137 4.60 9.83 0.52
N ALA A 138 4.05 9.54 -0.66
CA ALA A 138 2.69 9.02 -0.80
C ALA A 138 2.48 7.66 -0.10
N PRO A 139 3.29 6.60 -0.36
CA PRO A 139 3.15 5.34 0.35
C PRO A 139 3.48 5.45 1.84
N ALA A 140 4.44 6.30 2.23
CA ALA A 140 4.76 6.54 3.65
C ALA A 140 3.58 7.16 4.39
N ALA A 141 2.91 8.16 3.80
CA ALA A 141 1.70 8.74 4.36
C ALA A 141 0.58 7.70 4.51
N ALA A 142 0.32 6.91 3.45
CA ALA A 142 -0.71 5.88 3.49
C ALA A 142 -0.41 4.80 4.54
N HIS A 143 0.85 4.36 4.66
CA HIS A 143 1.28 3.44 5.70
C HIS A 143 1.13 4.04 7.10
N HIS A 144 1.55 5.29 7.30
CA HIS A 144 1.47 5.95 8.59
C HIS A 144 0.02 6.11 9.03
N THR A 145 -0.87 6.63 8.17
CA THR A 145 -2.31 6.74 8.44
C THR A 145 -2.91 5.41 8.91
N MET A 146 -2.46 4.31 8.31
CA MET A 146 -2.98 2.97 8.61
C MET A 146 -2.29 2.27 9.78
N THR A 147 -1.27 2.88 10.38
CA THR A 147 -0.54 2.30 11.53
C THR A 147 -0.63 3.16 12.78
N SER A 148 -1.00 4.44 12.66
CA SER A 148 -1.12 5.38 13.78
C SER A 148 -2.50 5.42 14.45
N GLU A 149 -3.52 4.79 13.87
CA GLU A 149 -4.91 4.94 14.31
C GLU A 149 -5.31 3.99 15.45
N HIS A 150 -6.20 4.47 16.32
CA HIS A 150 -6.78 3.71 17.44
C HIS A 150 -8.17 3.11 17.13
N ILE A 151 -8.68 3.26 15.90
CA ILE A 151 -10.03 2.88 15.41
C ILE A 151 -9.90 1.82 14.30
N PRO A 152 -10.94 1.00 13.99
CA PRO A 152 -10.91 -0.01 12.92
C PRO A 152 -10.31 0.46 11.58
N LEU A 153 -9.08 0.01 11.34
CA LEU A 153 -8.23 0.35 10.21
C LEU A 153 -8.83 -0.05 8.85
N LEU A 154 -9.59 -1.14 8.76
CA LEU A 154 -10.08 -1.63 7.46
C LEU A 154 -10.95 -0.61 6.72
N SER A 155 -11.72 0.20 7.47
CA SER A 155 -12.56 1.27 6.93
C SER A 155 -11.75 2.39 6.27
N GLY A 156 -10.51 2.65 6.73
CA GLY A 156 -9.60 3.64 6.16
C GLY A 156 -8.73 3.10 5.03
N ALA A 157 -8.67 1.77 4.85
CA ALA A 157 -7.73 1.12 3.93
C ALA A 157 -7.95 1.57 2.48
N LEU A 158 -9.17 1.50 1.95
CA LEU A 158 -9.45 1.94 0.57
C LEU A 158 -9.21 3.45 0.39
N PRO A 159 -9.72 4.35 1.26
CA PRO A 159 -9.42 5.77 1.18
C PRO A 159 -7.92 6.11 1.18
N ALA A 160 -7.15 5.53 2.10
CA ALA A 160 -5.70 5.74 2.17
C ALA A 160 -5.00 5.20 0.92
N TYR A 161 -5.39 4.00 0.47
CA TYR A 161 -4.80 3.36 -0.70
C TYR A 161 -5.07 4.12 -1.99
N GLU A 162 -6.32 4.53 -2.22
CA GLU A 162 -6.70 5.28 -3.42
C GLU A 162 -6.07 6.66 -3.47
N THR A 163 -5.92 7.32 -2.31
CA THR A 163 -5.19 8.58 -2.21
C THR A 163 -3.73 8.41 -2.61
N PHE A 164 -3.07 7.37 -2.11
CA PHE A 164 -1.69 7.01 -2.48
C PHE A 164 -1.57 6.75 -3.99
N LEU A 165 -2.44 5.90 -4.55
CA LEU A 165 -2.41 5.57 -5.98
C LEU A 165 -2.67 6.79 -6.86
N GLU A 166 -3.60 7.66 -6.49
CA GLU A 166 -3.88 8.88 -7.24
C GLU A 166 -2.65 9.82 -7.26
N GLN A 167 -1.96 9.98 -6.12
CA GLN A 167 -0.74 10.77 -6.05
C GLN A 167 0.36 10.19 -6.95
N TRP A 168 0.57 8.88 -6.91
CA TRP A 168 1.53 8.22 -7.81
C TRP A 168 1.14 8.34 -9.29
N LYS A 169 -0.14 8.15 -9.65
CA LYS A 169 -0.62 8.33 -11.03
C LYS A 169 -0.38 9.75 -11.54
N ARG A 170 -0.68 10.76 -10.71
CA ARG A 170 -0.41 12.18 -11.04
C ARG A 170 1.08 12.45 -11.22
N LEU A 171 1.91 11.89 -10.35
CA LEU A 171 3.36 12.06 -10.41
C LEU A 171 3.96 11.39 -11.67
N ASN A 172 3.53 10.16 -11.96
CA ASN A 172 3.93 9.37 -13.12
C ASN A 172 3.58 10.04 -14.46
N THR A 173 2.49 10.80 -14.51
CA THR A 173 2.01 11.49 -15.73
C THR A 173 2.43 12.96 -15.81
N SER A 174 3.19 13.44 -14.81
CA SER A 174 3.59 14.85 -14.72
C SER A 174 4.63 15.21 -15.78
N SER A 175 4.27 16.11 -16.71
CA SER A 175 5.24 16.68 -17.66
C SER A 175 6.30 17.55 -16.99
N ALA A 176 6.02 18.07 -15.78
CA ALA A 176 6.98 18.84 -14.98
C ALA A 176 8.03 17.95 -14.30
N ASN A 177 7.77 16.66 -14.16
CA ASN A 177 8.68 15.71 -13.52
C ASN A 177 8.73 14.38 -14.30
N PRO A 178 9.21 14.39 -15.56
CA PRO A 178 9.15 13.24 -16.45
C PRO A 178 9.95 12.03 -15.95
N GLN A 179 10.91 12.23 -15.05
CA GLN A 179 11.73 11.16 -14.51
C GLN A 179 10.96 10.16 -13.64
N PHE A 180 9.80 10.56 -13.10
CA PHE A 180 8.96 9.66 -12.30
C PHE A 180 8.15 8.67 -13.12
N GLY A 181 7.93 8.91 -14.42
CA GLY A 181 7.21 8.00 -15.30
C GLY A 181 7.83 6.59 -15.33
N PRO A 182 9.10 6.43 -15.76
CA PRO A 182 9.74 5.12 -15.74
C PRO A 182 9.93 4.57 -14.32
N LEU A 183 10.12 5.45 -13.32
CA LEU A 183 10.30 5.04 -11.92
C LEU A 183 9.08 4.34 -11.34
N LEU A 184 7.91 4.95 -11.53
CA LEU A 184 6.68 4.56 -10.85
C LEU A 184 5.94 3.44 -11.59
N LYS A 185 6.28 3.18 -12.85
CA LYS A 185 5.57 2.25 -13.72
C LYS A 185 5.30 0.89 -13.08
N GLU A 186 6.34 0.19 -12.61
CA GLU A 186 6.17 -1.16 -12.05
C GLU A 186 5.49 -1.11 -10.68
N GLY A 187 5.82 -0.12 -9.84
CA GLY A 187 5.14 0.08 -8.55
C GLY A 187 3.63 0.32 -8.72
N LEU A 188 3.24 1.13 -9.70
CA LEU A 188 1.85 1.39 -10.07
C LEU A 188 1.16 0.14 -10.62
N ALA A 189 1.82 -0.65 -11.47
CA ALA A 189 1.24 -1.88 -12.00
C ALA A 189 0.85 -2.86 -10.88
N HIS A 190 1.73 -3.01 -9.87
CA HIS A 190 1.44 -3.81 -8.68
C HIS A 190 0.35 -3.16 -7.82
N GLY A 191 0.38 -1.84 -7.67
CA GLY A 191 -0.61 -1.10 -6.91
C GLY A 191 -2.05 -1.27 -7.46
N GLU A 192 -2.21 -1.14 -8.77
CA GLU A 192 -3.50 -1.33 -9.45
C GLU A 192 -4.02 -2.77 -9.31
N ARG A 193 -3.11 -3.75 -9.31
CA ARG A 193 -3.47 -5.16 -9.11
C ARG A 193 -4.12 -5.36 -7.74
N TYR A 194 -3.51 -4.85 -6.67
CA TYR A 194 -4.07 -4.97 -5.33
C TYR A 194 -5.31 -4.10 -5.12
N HIS A 195 -5.37 -2.90 -5.73
CA HIS A 195 -6.58 -2.08 -5.74
C HIS A 195 -7.79 -2.85 -6.25
N LYS A 196 -7.63 -3.60 -7.35
CA LYS A 196 -8.71 -4.46 -7.89
C LYS A 196 -9.19 -5.51 -6.88
N HIS A 197 -8.28 -6.14 -6.14
CA HIS A 197 -8.64 -7.12 -5.11
C HIS A 197 -9.38 -6.45 -3.94
N MET A 198 -8.89 -5.29 -3.47
CA MET A 198 -9.55 -4.55 -2.40
C MET A 198 -10.95 -4.09 -2.81
N ARG A 199 -11.13 -3.62 -4.05
CA ARG A 199 -12.43 -3.17 -4.59
C ARG A 199 -13.43 -4.32 -4.77
N ALA A 200 -12.95 -5.52 -5.09
CA ALA A 200 -13.79 -6.71 -5.21
C ALA A 200 -14.26 -7.26 -3.85
N ASN A 201 -13.54 -6.96 -2.77
CA ASN A 201 -13.88 -7.47 -1.45
C ASN A 201 -14.89 -6.54 -0.73
N LYS A 202 -16.11 -7.04 -0.51
CA LYS A 202 -17.22 -6.29 0.11
C LYS A 202 -16.91 -5.82 1.54
N ALA A 203 -15.96 -6.43 2.25
CA ALA A 203 -15.61 -6.07 3.63
C ALA A 203 -15.11 -4.62 3.76
N TYR A 204 -14.32 -4.15 2.79
CA TYR A 204 -13.82 -2.77 2.80
C TYR A 204 -14.99 -1.77 2.70
N ILE A 205 -15.93 -2.03 1.81
CA ILE A 205 -17.12 -1.18 1.61
C ILE A 205 -18.01 -1.20 2.86
N PHE A 206 -18.25 -2.39 3.43
CA PHE A 206 -19.05 -2.53 4.62
C PHE A 206 -18.44 -1.81 5.83
N THR A 207 -17.13 -1.97 6.05
CA THR A 207 -16.44 -1.29 7.17
C THR A 207 -16.37 0.22 6.97
N MET A 208 -16.21 0.71 5.75
CA MET A 208 -16.36 2.15 5.43
C MET A 208 -17.75 2.67 5.80
N PHE A 209 -18.81 1.93 5.43
CA PHE A 209 -20.19 2.28 5.77
C PHE A 209 -20.41 2.32 7.29
N ALA A 210 -19.92 1.31 8.01
CA ALA A 210 -20.05 1.22 9.47
C ALA A 210 -19.26 2.32 10.21
N HIS A 211 -18.25 2.92 9.58
CA HIS A 211 -17.43 3.96 10.19
C HIS A 211 -18.18 5.31 10.23
N PRO A 212 -18.46 5.88 11.41
CA PRO A 212 -19.32 7.07 11.55
C PRO A 212 -18.85 8.30 10.78
N SER A 213 -17.54 8.49 10.61
CA SER A 213 -16.97 9.64 9.90
C SER A 213 -16.82 9.41 8.38
N ILE A 214 -16.82 8.16 7.92
CA ILE A 214 -16.62 7.84 6.50
C ILE A 214 -17.99 7.59 5.86
N ARG A 215 -18.75 6.61 6.34
CA ARG A 215 -20.07 6.22 5.81
C ARG A 215 -20.00 6.07 4.28
N PHE A 216 -20.79 6.85 3.55
CA PHE A 216 -20.79 6.91 2.09
C PHE A 216 -19.96 8.06 1.51
N SER A 217 -19.38 8.95 2.32
CA SER A 217 -18.73 10.18 1.82
C SER A 217 -17.65 9.89 0.76
N TRP A 218 -16.81 8.87 0.99
CA TRP A 218 -15.78 8.49 0.03
C TRP A 218 -16.38 7.92 -1.26
N VAL A 219 -17.39 7.05 -1.14
CA VAL A 219 -18.11 6.44 -2.28
C VAL A 219 -18.82 7.51 -3.10
N GLU A 220 -19.51 8.45 -2.45
CA GLU A 220 -20.19 9.58 -3.07
C GLU A 220 -19.21 10.48 -3.83
N HIS A 221 -18.00 10.68 -3.28
CA HIS A 221 -17.01 11.54 -3.88
C HIS A 221 -16.21 10.87 -5.01
N LYS A 222 -15.76 9.62 -4.82
CA LYS A 222 -14.85 8.92 -5.75
C LYS A 222 -15.56 7.95 -6.69
N TRP A 223 -16.69 7.37 -6.29
CA TRP A 223 -17.40 6.32 -7.02
C TRP A 223 -18.90 6.67 -7.21
N CYS A 224 -19.18 7.93 -7.52
CA CYS A 224 -20.56 8.46 -7.58
C CYS A 224 -21.50 7.65 -8.50
N ASN A 225 -20.96 7.09 -9.59
CA ASN A 225 -21.72 6.29 -10.56
C ASN A 225 -22.09 4.88 -10.04
N GLU A 226 -21.50 4.43 -8.93
CA GLU A 226 -21.67 3.07 -8.38
C GLU A 226 -22.49 3.05 -7.09
N ILE A 227 -22.87 4.22 -6.56
CA ILE A 227 -23.49 4.35 -5.24
C ILE A 227 -24.76 3.51 -5.07
N SER A 228 -25.59 3.44 -6.11
CA SER A 228 -26.84 2.67 -6.08
C SER A 228 -26.57 1.17 -5.94
N SER A 229 -25.58 0.65 -6.67
CA SER A 229 -25.18 -0.76 -6.60
C SER A 229 -24.54 -1.10 -5.24
N ILE A 230 -23.73 -0.19 -4.71
CA ILE A 230 -23.11 -0.33 -3.38
C ILE A 230 -24.16 -0.35 -2.27
N LYS A 231 -25.15 0.56 -2.32
CA LYS A 231 -26.25 0.57 -1.35
C LYS A 231 -27.06 -0.72 -1.39
N ALA A 232 -27.35 -1.24 -2.58
CA ALA A 232 -28.02 -2.53 -2.73
C ALA A 232 -27.21 -3.69 -2.12
N SER A 233 -25.88 -3.71 -2.35
CA SER A 233 -24.99 -4.73 -1.79
C SER A 233 -24.90 -4.69 -0.26
N ILE A 234 -24.95 -3.50 0.34
CA ILE A 234 -24.99 -3.37 1.81
C ILE A 234 -26.33 -3.85 2.37
N LEU A 235 -27.44 -3.52 1.70
CA LEU A 235 -28.77 -3.98 2.11
C LEU A 235 -28.88 -5.51 2.11
N GLU A 236 -28.34 -6.17 1.08
CA GLU A 236 -28.24 -7.64 1.00
C GLU A 236 -27.43 -8.24 2.15
N LEU A 237 -26.37 -7.56 2.62
CA LEU A 237 -25.51 -8.05 3.70
C LEU A 237 -26.14 -7.91 5.10
N VAL A 238 -27.09 -6.98 5.27
CA VAL A 238 -27.72 -6.70 6.58
C VAL A 238 -29.14 -7.25 6.71
N SER A 239 -29.72 -7.74 5.62
CA SER A 239 -31.04 -8.41 5.56
C SER A 239 -30.94 -9.88 5.95
#